data_AF-A0A2P8CIE9-F1
#
_entry.id   AF-A0A2P8CIE9-F1
#
_cell.length_a   1.000
_cell.length_b   1.000
_cell.length_c   1.000
_cell.angle_alpha   90.00
_cell.angle_beta   90.00
_cell.angle_gamma   90.00
#
_symmetry.space_group_name_H-M   'P 1'
#
loop_
_entity.id
_entity.type
_entity.pdbx_description
1 polymer ?
#
loop_
_entity_poly.entity_id
_entity_poly.type
_entity_poly.pdbx_seq_one_letter_code
_entity_poly.pdbx_strand_id
1 'polypeptide(L)'
;MSKILLYISICLLTLSSPLKALAQEKQNADVWRVEGPRIGVDLSRFASTYLQSADRWGWELQGDIPVKGYWFPTVEVGMMGLNDRRDNFHYQANGVYGRVGTDFNILRYRNLEDGDLVFIGARYGYSRFTQQANDVKYSNFWGDYNTSIPKRNMNAHWGEFVFGMKGEIFKNFFLGWSVRVKFMVSETKDPNMSPYIVPGFGKTNVDIPMDFSYGIYYRIPLWRTKKMPKAPKMEGAKHIDESATPDNNNQNNNQQNGSNFRNLRGGQSGGF
;
A
#
# COMPACT_ATOMS: atom_id res chain seq x y z
N MET A 1 -26.74 2.64 -21.82
CA MET A 1 -25.28 2.77 -22.04
C MET A 1 -24.75 4.19 -21.78
N SER A 2 -25.47 5.28 -22.11
CA SER A 2 -24.94 6.65 -21.92
C SER A 2 -24.65 7.06 -20.46
N LYS A 3 -25.40 6.55 -19.48
CA LYS A 3 -25.17 6.88 -18.06
C LYS A 3 -23.89 6.25 -17.49
N ILE A 4 -23.53 5.04 -17.96
CA ILE A 4 -22.29 4.35 -17.55
C ILE A 4 -21.05 5.08 -18.11
N LEU A 5 -21.12 5.56 -19.36
CA LEU A 5 -20.08 6.42 -19.93
C LEU A 5 -19.94 7.75 -19.17
N LEU A 6 -21.03 8.30 -18.63
CA LEU A 6 -21.01 9.53 -17.84
C LEU A 6 -20.31 9.34 -16.48
N TYR A 7 -20.53 8.22 -15.80
CA TYR A 7 -19.81 7.88 -14.56
C TYR A 7 -18.34 7.54 -14.78
N ILE A 8 -17.98 6.88 -15.88
CA ILE A 8 -16.58 6.65 -16.27
C ILE A 8 -15.88 7.98 -16.60
N SER A 9 -16.58 8.92 -17.23
CA SER A 9 -16.07 10.27 -17.52
C SER A 9 -15.81 11.10 -16.25
N ILE A 10 -16.69 10.98 -15.24
CA ILE A 10 -16.49 11.65 -13.92
C ILE A 10 -15.31 11.03 -13.15
N CYS A 11 -15.05 9.73 -13.28
CA CYS A 11 -13.86 9.09 -12.70
C CYS A 11 -12.55 9.45 -13.43
N LEU A 12 -12.58 9.77 -14.74
CA LEU A 12 -11.38 10.22 -15.46
C LEU A 12 -11.01 11.68 -15.16
N LEU A 13 -11.98 12.52 -14.78
CA LEU A 13 -11.76 13.94 -14.46
C LEU A 13 -11.15 14.18 -13.07
N THR A 14 -11.15 13.20 -12.17
CA THR A 14 -10.42 13.29 -10.89
C THR A 14 -8.96 12.84 -11.01
N LEU A 15 -8.59 12.16 -12.10
CA LEU A 15 -7.21 11.77 -12.40
C LEU A 15 -6.38 12.92 -13.00
N SER A 16 -7.01 14.01 -13.44
CA SER A 16 -6.37 15.17 -14.07
C SER A 16 -6.20 16.37 -13.13
N SER A 17 -6.05 16.15 -11.83
CA SER A 17 -5.39 17.16 -10.99
C SER A 17 -3.93 17.18 -11.42
N PRO A 18 -3.36 18.34 -11.81
CA PRO A 18 -2.01 18.36 -12.35
C PRO A 18 -1.06 17.76 -11.32
N LEU A 19 -0.24 16.85 -11.82
CA LEU A 19 1.06 16.44 -11.30
C LEU A 19 1.91 17.70 -11.06
N LYS A 20 1.59 18.49 -10.04
CA LYS A 20 2.41 19.60 -9.53
C LYS A 20 3.60 19.07 -8.70
N ALA A 21 3.84 17.77 -8.72
CA ALA A 21 4.83 17.07 -7.90
C ALA A 21 6.12 16.71 -8.67
N LEU A 22 6.42 17.34 -9.81
CA LEU A 22 7.75 17.34 -10.41
C LEU A 22 8.16 18.80 -10.60
N ALA A 23 9.22 19.23 -9.93
CA ALA A 23 9.79 20.59 -9.97
C ALA A 23 9.07 21.67 -9.14
N GLN A 24 9.14 21.56 -7.82
CA GLN A 24 9.35 22.76 -7.00
C GLN A 24 10.23 22.41 -5.80
N GLU A 25 11.54 22.57 -5.98
CA GLU A 25 12.50 22.62 -4.88
C GLU A 25 12.32 24.00 -4.20
N LYS A 26 11.73 24.01 -3.01
CA LYS A 26 11.64 25.20 -2.18
C LYS A 26 12.53 24.98 -0.96
N GLN A 27 13.66 25.68 -0.93
CA GLN A 27 14.66 25.58 0.14
C GLN A 27 14.09 26.03 1.49
N ASN A 28 14.27 25.15 2.48
CA ASN A 28 14.49 25.38 3.92
C ASN A 28 13.80 26.60 4.56
N ALA A 29 12.51 26.47 4.88
CA ALA A 29 11.94 27.14 6.05
C ALA A 29 12.07 26.20 7.27
N ASP A 30 12.27 26.76 8.48
CA ASP A 30 12.31 26.02 9.76
C ASP A 30 10.90 25.48 10.08
N VAL A 31 10.49 24.42 9.39
CA VAL A 31 9.16 23.84 9.51
C VAL A 31 9.18 22.61 10.41
N TRP A 32 8.31 22.60 11.40
CA TRP A 32 8.10 21.46 12.29
C TRP A 32 7.21 20.44 11.60
N ARG A 33 7.70 19.20 11.44
CA ARG A 33 6.87 18.08 11.01
C ARG A 33 6.09 17.55 12.20
N VAL A 34 4.76 17.55 12.07
CA VAL A 34 3.86 16.96 13.06
C VAL A 34 3.63 15.50 12.71
N GLU A 35 4.18 14.61 13.53
CA GLU A 35 4.08 13.16 13.37
C GLU A 35 3.15 12.56 14.42
N GLY A 36 2.51 11.46 14.07
CA GLY A 36 1.66 10.72 14.98
C GLY A 36 0.81 9.67 14.28
N PRO A 37 0.13 8.81 15.06
CA PRO A 37 -0.71 7.76 14.54
C PRO A 37 -1.87 8.36 13.72
N ARG A 38 -2.25 7.64 12.66
CA ARG A 38 -3.39 7.94 11.81
C ARG A 38 -4.50 6.94 12.10
N ILE A 39 -5.73 7.43 12.16
CA ILE A 39 -6.94 6.62 12.25
C ILE A 39 -7.83 7.00 11.08
N GLY A 40 -8.45 6.03 10.44
CA GLY A 40 -9.30 6.26 9.28
C GLY A 40 -10.48 5.30 9.21
N VAL A 41 -11.38 5.64 8.30
CA VAL A 41 -12.59 4.87 7.99
C VAL A 41 -12.63 4.62 6.49
N ASP A 42 -12.94 3.40 6.09
CA ASP A 42 -13.11 3.04 4.68
C ASP A 42 -14.53 3.38 4.21
N LEU A 43 -14.64 4.36 3.31
CA LEU A 43 -15.90 4.77 2.70
C LEU A 43 -16.35 3.80 1.60
N SER A 44 -15.43 3.02 1.02
CA SER A 44 -15.77 2.06 -0.04
C SER A 44 -16.75 1.00 0.43
N ARG A 45 -16.73 0.64 1.73
CA ARG A 45 -17.63 -0.36 2.31
C ARG A 45 -19.08 0.12 2.30
N PHE A 46 -19.31 1.39 2.60
CA PHE A 46 -20.64 2.02 2.49
C PHE A 46 -21.09 2.18 1.04
N ALA A 47 -20.17 2.56 0.14
CA ALA A 47 -20.49 2.66 -1.29
C ALA A 47 -20.84 1.30 -1.92
N SER A 48 -20.20 0.22 -1.45
CA SER A 48 -20.39 -1.13 -1.96
C SER A 48 -21.83 -1.64 -1.82
N THR A 49 -22.58 -1.14 -0.84
CA THR A 49 -24.01 -1.41 -0.62
C THR A 49 -24.88 -0.97 -1.80
N TYR A 50 -24.50 0.10 -2.50
CA TYR A 50 -25.29 0.66 -3.61
C TYR A 50 -24.85 0.15 -5.00
N LEU A 51 -23.65 -0.41 -5.09
CA LEU A 51 -23.05 -0.84 -6.37
C LEU A 51 -23.26 -2.32 -6.68
N GLN A 52 -23.65 -3.13 -5.69
CA GLN A 52 -23.85 -4.58 -5.85
C GLN A 52 -25.34 -4.92 -5.74
N SER A 53 -25.80 -5.89 -6.55
CA SER A 53 -27.21 -6.33 -6.57
C SER A 53 -27.65 -7.09 -5.32
N ALA A 54 -26.69 -7.56 -4.50
CA ALA A 54 -26.98 -8.24 -3.24
C ALA A 54 -26.88 -7.24 -2.08
N ASP A 55 -27.79 -7.36 -1.11
CA ASP A 55 -27.84 -6.50 0.06
C ASP A 55 -26.62 -6.75 0.95
N ARG A 56 -25.62 -5.89 0.80
CA ARG A 56 -24.33 -5.98 1.47
C ARG A 56 -24.12 -4.72 2.28
N TRP A 57 -23.77 -4.87 3.54
CA TRP A 57 -23.42 -3.77 4.42
C TRP A 57 -22.12 -4.07 5.15
N GLY A 58 -21.41 -3.02 5.56
CA GLY A 58 -20.21 -3.17 6.34
C GLY A 58 -19.55 -1.84 6.65
N TRP A 59 -18.67 -1.88 7.63
CA TRP A 59 -17.82 -0.77 8.02
C TRP A 59 -16.42 -1.30 8.29
N GLU A 60 -15.43 -0.43 8.19
CA GLU A 60 -14.04 -0.79 8.37
C GLU A 60 -13.29 0.42 8.94
N LEU A 61 -12.57 0.19 10.02
CA LEU A 61 -11.68 1.13 10.66
C LEU A 61 -10.24 0.72 10.39
N GLN A 62 -9.40 1.70 10.15
CA GLN A 62 -7.99 1.52 9.83
C GLN A 62 -7.15 2.40 10.75
N GLY A 63 -5.99 1.90 11.17
CA GLY A 63 -5.04 2.63 11.98
C GLY A 63 -3.63 2.33 11.53
N ASP A 64 -2.79 3.35 11.44
CA ASP A 64 -1.37 3.18 11.14
C ASP A 64 -0.50 4.13 11.96
N ILE A 65 0.72 3.72 12.25
CA ILE A 65 1.65 4.49 13.09
C ILE A 65 2.93 4.74 12.31
N PRO A 66 3.38 6.00 12.15
CA PRO A 66 4.71 6.27 11.61
C PRO A 66 5.76 5.72 12.57
N VAL A 67 6.53 4.74 12.11
CA VAL A 67 7.72 4.24 12.81
C VAL A 67 8.96 4.73 12.06
N LYS A 68 10.08 4.84 12.79
CA LYS A 68 11.35 5.40 12.32
C LYS A 68 11.67 5.01 10.86
N GLY A 69 11.76 6.02 10.00
CA GLY A 69 12.04 5.86 8.57
C GLY A 69 10.77 5.95 7.73
N TYR A 70 10.53 4.90 6.94
CA TYR A 70 9.47 4.83 5.92
C TYR A 70 8.47 3.71 6.20
N TRP A 71 8.49 3.15 7.41
CA TRP A 71 7.66 2.02 7.82
C TRP A 71 6.45 2.48 8.63
N PHE A 72 5.31 1.90 8.31
CA PHE A 72 4.03 2.19 8.93
C PHE A 72 3.37 0.86 9.31
N PRO A 73 3.53 0.36 10.54
CA PRO A 73 2.70 -0.73 11.02
C PRO A 73 1.23 -0.32 10.96
N THR A 74 0.41 -1.20 10.39
CA THR A 74 -0.99 -0.94 10.07
C THR A 74 -1.86 -2.04 10.66
N VAL A 75 -2.97 -1.62 11.27
CA VAL A 75 -4.02 -2.49 11.80
C VAL A 75 -5.35 -2.06 11.20
N GLU A 76 -6.20 -3.01 10.87
CA GLU A 76 -7.52 -2.73 10.33
C GLU A 76 -8.53 -3.71 10.92
N VAL A 77 -9.72 -3.22 11.24
CA VAL A 77 -10.81 -4.03 11.79
C VAL A 77 -12.10 -3.64 11.11
N GLY A 78 -12.94 -4.63 10.80
CA GLY A 78 -14.19 -4.37 10.12
C GLY A 78 -15.22 -5.44 10.39
N MET A 79 -16.44 -5.09 10.01
CA MET A 79 -17.58 -5.99 10.09
C MET A 79 -18.33 -5.92 8.78
N MET A 80 -18.87 -7.06 8.36
CA MET A 80 -19.57 -7.18 7.10
C MET A 80 -20.72 -8.18 7.21
N GLY A 81 -21.84 -7.80 6.62
CA GLY A 81 -23.00 -8.65 6.40
C GLY A 81 -23.37 -8.72 4.93
N LEU A 82 -23.86 -9.88 4.52
CA LEU A 82 -24.43 -10.14 3.21
C LEU A 82 -25.76 -10.87 3.38
N ASN A 83 -26.77 -10.40 2.66
CA ASN A 83 -28.09 -11.00 2.55
C ASN A 83 -28.45 -11.09 1.06
N ASP A 84 -28.12 -12.22 0.41
CA ASP A 84 -28.42 -12.46 -1.00
C ASP A 84 -29.67 -13.34 -1.09
N ARG A 85 -30.81 -12.73 -1.43
CA ARG A 85 -32.10 -13.42 -1.58
C ARG A 85 -32.48 -13.45 -3.05
N ARG A 86 -32.68 -14.65 -3.58
CA ARG A 86 -33.15 -14.93 -4.94
C ARG A 86 -34.31 -15.92 -4.90
N ASP A 87 -35.00 -16.08 -6.01
CA ASP A 87 -36.23 -16.91 -6.09
C ASP A 87 -36.03 -18.37 -5.68
N ASN A 88 -34.80 -18.88 -5.89
CA ASN A 88 -34.44 -20.28 -5.71
C ASN A 88 -33.45 -20.52 -4.55
N PHE A 89 -33.01 -19.46 -3.87
CA PHE A 89 -32.02 -19.56 -2.81
C PHE A 89 -31.93 -18.30 -1.94
N HIS A 90 -31.71 -18.48 -0.64
CA HIS A 90 -31.45 -17.40 0.30
C HIS A 90 -30.14 -17.63 1.08
N TYR A 91 -29.10 -16.86 0.75
CA TYR A 91 -27.82 -16.90 1.43
C TYR A 91 -27.66 -15.75 2.42
N GLN A 92 -27.13 -16.06 3.60
CA GLN A 92 -26.73 -15.04 4.56
C GLN A 92 -25.34 -15.33 5.12
N ALA A 93 -24.51 -14.30 5.17
CA ALA A 93 -23.20 -14.35 5.81
C ALA A 93 -22.97 -13.10 6.64
N ASN A 94 -22.52 -13.27 7.88
CA ASN A 94 -22.22 -12.17 8.79
C ASN A 94 -20.95 -12.47 9.58
N GLY A 95 -20.04 -11.51 9.68
CA GLY A 95 -18.82 -11.72 10.44
C GLY A 95 -17.98 -10.47 10.67
N VAL A 96 -17.01 -10.65 11.54
CA VAL A 96 -15.97 -9.67 11.88
C VAL A 96 -14.64 -10.13 11.30
N TYR A 97 -13.81 -9.18 10.92
CA TYR A 97 -12.48 -9.46 10.42
C TYR A 97 -11.48 -8.42 10.93
N GLY A 98 -10.23 -8.86 11.01
CA GLY A 98 -9.10 -8.02 11.36
C GLY A 98 -7.94 -8.28 10.41
N ARG A 99 -7.14 -7.26 10.17
CA ARG A 99 -5.89 -7.34 9.42
C ARG A 99 -4.79 -6.64 10.19
N VAL A 100 -3.60 -7.21 10.13
CA VAL A 100 -2.39 -6.63 10.70
C VAL A 100 -1.26 -6.75 9.68
N GLY A 101 -0.43 -5.72 9.58
CA GLY A 101 0.68 -5.74 8.65
C GLY A 101 1.51 -4.48 8.72
N THR A 102 2.19 -4.19 7.62
CA THR A 102 3.02 -3.00 7.51
C THR A 102 3.01 -2.44 6.10
N ASP A 103 3.04 -1.12 6.02
CA ASP A 103 3.16 -0.35 4.80
C ASP A 103 4.55 0.31 4.76
N PHE A 104 5.19 0.24 3.59
CA PHE A 104 6.45 0.88 3.30
C PHE A 104 6.21 2.05 2.33
N ASN A 105 6.55 3.26 2.76
CA ASN A 105 6.46 4.44 1.94
C ASN A 105 7.57 4.44 0.88
N ILE A 106 7.19 4.41 -0.38
CA ILE A 106 8.12 4.48 -1.51
C ILE A 106 8.44 5.92 -1.92
N LEU A 107 7.62 6.89 -1.50
CA LEU A 107 7.85 8.30 -1.81
C LEU A 107 8.96 8.85 -0.91
N ARG A 108 10.06 9.35 -1.50
CA ARG A 108 11.06 10.12 -0.75
C ARG A 108 10.43 11.44 -0.31
N TYR A 109 10.40 11.69 1.01
CA TYR A 109 10.05 12.99 1.56
C TYR A 109 10.95 14.06 0.93
N ARG A 110 10.36 15.04 0.23
CA ARG A 110 11.10 16.14 -0.39
C ARG A 110 11.19 17.31 0.59
N ASN A 111 10.11 17.55 1.33
CA ASN A 111 10.03 18.58 2.37
C ASN A 111 9.51 18.03 3.70
N LEU A 112 9.76 18.75 4.81
CA LEU A 112 9.23 18.42 6.15
C LEU A 112 7.70 18.55 6.24
N GLU A 113 7.10 19.32 5.34
CA GLU A 113 5.65 19.53 5.22
C GLU A 113 4.93 18.40 4.46
N ASP A 114 5.67 17.54 3.75
CA ASP A 114 5.05 16.50 2.93
C ASP A 114 4.39 15.43 3.82
N GLY A 115 3.06 15.48 3.88
CA GLY A 115 2.22 14.48 4.52
C GLY A 115 1.84 13.31 3.61
N ASP A 116 2.07 13.47 2.31
CA ASP A 116 1.70 12.49 1.29
C ASP A 116 2.45 11.18 1.45
N LEU A 117 1.75 10.09 1.18
CA LEU A 117 2.22 8.73 1.33
C LEU A 117 1.87 7.97 0.06
N VAL A 118 2.87 7.41 -0.61
CA VAL A 118 2.65 6.36 -1.61
C VAL A 118 3.30 5.11 -1.05
N PHE A 119 2.54 4.02 -0.92
CA PHE A 119 3.01 2.86 -0.17
C PHE A 119 2.73 1.55 -0.88
N ILE A 120 3.63 0.60 -0.60
CA ILE A 120 3.41 -0.83 -0.80
C ILE A 120 3.37 -1.50 0.57
N GLY A 121 2.53 -2.50 0.76
CA GLY A 121 2.35 -3.13 2.06
C GLY A 121 2.05 -4.61 1.94
N ALA A 122 2.28 -5.32 3.04
CA ALA A 122 1.89 -6.70 3.20
C ALA A 122 1.10 -6.84 4.50
N ARG A 123 -0.01 -7.57 4.46
CA ARG A 123 -0.91 -7.75 5.61
C ARG A 123 -1.37 -9.19 5.70
N TYR A 124 -1.62 -9.60 6.93
CA TYR A 124 -2.23 -10.87 7.27
C TYR A 124 -3.64 -10.60 7.80
N GLY A 125 -4.62 -11.30 7.23
CA GLY A 125 -6.02 -11.17 7.58
C GLY A 125 -6.58 -12.40 8.27
N TYR A 126 -7.49 -12.15 9.19
CA TYR A 126 -8.27 -13.15 9.89
C TYR A 126 -9.74 -12.73 9.92
N SER A 127 -10.63 -13.69 9.70
CA SER A 127 -12.08 -13.48 9.71
C SER A 127 -12.76 -14.58 10.50
N ARG A 128 -13.73 -14.19 11.33
CA ARG A 128 -14.65 -15.09 12.03
C ARG A 128 -16.06 -14.72 11.65
N PHE A 129 -16.77 -15.67 11.04
CA PHE A 129 -18.05 -15.41 10.43
C PHE A 129 -19.00 -16.58 10.57
N THR A 130 -20.27 -16.30 10.27
CA THR A 130 -21.33 -17.27 10.19
C THR A 130 -21.88 -17.30 8.78
N GLN A 131 -22.20 -18.49 8.29
CA GLN A 131 -22.90 -18.69 7.03
C GLN A 131 -24.17 -19.51 7.26
N GLN A 132 -25.21 -19.24 6.49
CA GLN A 132 -26.41 -20.06 6.40
C GLN A 132 -27.05 -19.94 5.02
N ALA A 133 -27.76 -20.98 4.63
CA ALA A 133 -28.35 -21.13 3.31
C ALA A 133 -29.77 -21.69 3.48
N ASN A 134 -30.78 -20.84 3.31
CA ASN A 134 -32.19 -21.22 3.42
C ASN A 134 -32.83 -21.30 2.04
N ASP A 135 -33.97 -21.98 1.95
CA ASP A 135 -34.80 -22.06 0.75
C ASP A 135 -34.01 -22.51 -0.50
N VAL A 136 -33.11 -23.49 -0.34
CA VAL A 136 -32.38 -24.08 -1.47
C VAL A 136 -33.36 -24.96 -2.24
N LYS A 137 -33.94 -24.41 -3.31
CA LYS A 137 -34.83 -25.15 -4.21
C LYS A 137 -34.01 -25.83 -5.29
N TYR A 138 -34.06 -27.15 -5.35
CA TYR A 138 -33.54 -27.90 -6.48
C TYR A 138 -34.65 -28.77 -7.08
N SER A 139 -34.76 -28.72 -8.41
CA SER A 139 -35.68 -29.55 -9.17
C SER A 139 -34.87 -30.66 -9.85
N ASN A 140 -35.31 -31.90 -9.68
CA ASN A 140 -34.75 -33.04 -10.39
C ASN A 140 -35.89 -33.82 -11.07
N PHE A 141 -35.57 -34.85 -11.85
CA PHE A 141 -36.52 -35.72 -12.54
C PHE A 141 -37.64 -36.28 -11.63
N TRP A 142 -37.40 -36.34 -10.31
CA TRP A 142 -38.31 -36.89 -9.30
C TRP A 142 -39.15 -35.85 -8.55
N GLY A 143 -39.02 -34.56 -8.87
CA GLY A 143 -39.81 -33.47 -8.27
C GLY A 143 -38.96 -32.32 -7.69
N ASP A 144 -39.66 -31.37 -7.08
CA ASP A 144 -39.06 -30.19 -6.44
C ASP A 144 -38.76 -30.47 -4.97
N TYR A 145 -37.52 -30.21 -4.56
CA TYR A 145 -37.06 -30.38 -3.20
C TYR A 145 -36.59 -29.04 -2.64
N ASN A 146 -36.96 -28.76 -1.38
CA ASN A 146 -36.49 -27.61 -0.63
C ASN A 146 -35.65 -28.08 0.55
N THR A 147 -34.42 -27.58 0.66
CA THR A 147 -33.52 -27.89 1.78
C THR A 147 -32.95 -26.61 2.41
N SER A 148 -32.54 -26.71 3.67
CA SER A 148 -31.86 -25.64 4.38
C SER A 148 -30.57 -26.15 5.01
N ILE A 149 -29.54 -25.33 4.94
CA ILE A 149 -28.24 -25.56 5.53
C ILE A 149 -28.17 -24.69 6.79
N PRO A 150 -28.04 -25.31 7.98
CA PRO A 150 -28.11 -24.59 9.24
C PRO A 150 -26.94 -23.60 9.38
N LYS A 151 -27.11 -22.64 10.29
CA LYS A 151 -26.08 -21.66 10.61
C LYS A 151 -24.81 -22.33 11.12
N ARG A 152 -23.67 -22.03 10.49
CA ARG A 152 -22.36 -22.60 10.82
C ARG A 152 -21.35 -21.50 11.07
N ASN A 153 -20.52 -21.71 12.10
CA ASN A 153 -19.41 -20.83 12.42
C ASN A 153 -18.18 -21.24 11.61
N MET A 154 -17.52 -20.27 11.01
CA MET A 154 -16.36 -20.48 10.16
C MET A 154 -15.29 -19.44 10.45
N ASN A 155 -14.04 -19.83 10.21
CA ASN A 155 -12.89 -18.94 10.25
C ASN A 155 -12.10 -19.05 8.95
N ALA A 156 -11.45 -17.96 8.58
CA ALA A 156 -10.58 -17.88 7.42
C ALA A 156 -9.35 -17.00 7.70
N HIS A 157 -8.24 -17.34 7.05
CA HIS A 157 -6.94 -16.69 7.12
C HIS A 157 -6.43 -16.42 5.71
N TRP A 158 -5.90 -15.23 5.47
CA TRP A 158 -5.34 -14.86 4.16
C TRP A 158 -4.13 -13.94 4.30
N GLY A 159 -3.29 -13.91 3.26
CA GLY A 159 -2.31 -12.87 3.06
C GLY A 159 -2.81 -11.86 2.03
N GLU A 160 -2.42 -10.60 2.14
CA GLU A 160 -2.69 -9.60 1.13
C GLU A 160 -1.50 -8.67 0.86
N PHE A 161 -1.29 -8.36 -0.41
CA PHE A 161 -0.40 -7.29 -0.85
C PHE A 161 -1.22 -6.05 -1.16
N VAL A 162 -0.71 -4.90 -0.75
CA VAL A 162 -1.42 -3.63 -0.83
C VAL A 162 -0.56 -2.61 -1.54
N PHE A 163 -1.17 -1.87 -2.45
CA PHE A 163 -0.59 -0.68 -3.03
C PHE A 163 -1.57 0.47 -2.85
N GLY A 164 -1.10 1.65 -2.45
CA GLY A 164 -2.00 2.77 -2.25
C GLY A 164 -1.32 4.11 -2.10
N MET A 165 -2.16 5.13 -2.00
CA MET A 165 -1.74 6.50 -1.80
C MET A 165 -2.64 7.17 -0.75
N LYS A 166 -2.07 8.00 0.12
CA LYS A 166 -2.78 8.92 1.03
C LYS A 166 -2.24 10.32 0.79
N GLY A 167 -3.09 11.25 0.35
CA GLY A 167 -2.76 12.66 0.16
C GLY A 167 -3.34 13.52 1.28
N GLU A 168 -2.58 14.48 1.78
CA GLU A 168 -3.05 15.46 2.77
C GLU A 168 -3.89 16.55 2.07
N ILE A 169 -5.11 16.79 2.54
CA ILE A 169 -6.01 17.80 1.93
C ILE A 169 -6.17 19.00 2.86
N PHE A 170 -6.31 18.73 4.15
CA PHE A 170 -6.24 19.72 5.20
C PHE A 170 -5.21 19.28 6.21
N LYS A 171 -4.74 20.21 7.04
CA LYS A 171 -3.80 19.89 8.11
C LYS A 171 -4.32 18.71 8.95
N ASN A 172 -3.54 17.64 9.04
CA ASN A 172 -3.86 16.39 9.73
C ASN A 172 -4.97 15.53 9.09
N PHE A 173 -5.55 15.91 7.95
CA PHE A 173 -6.62 15.18 7.28
C PHE A 173 -6.20 14.67 5.90
N PHE A 174 -6.39 13.37 5.67
CA PHE A 174 -5.93 12.68 4.48
C PHE A 174 -7.08 12.00 3.77
N LEU A 175 -7.05 12.02 2.45
CA LEU A 175 -7.80 11.07 1.64
C LEU A 175 -6.83 10.05 1.07
N GLY A 176 -7.26 8.80 1.01
CA GLY A 176 -6.43 7.77 0.42
C GLY A 176 -7.23 6.68 -0.25
N TRP A 177 -6.59 6.07 -1.23
CA TRP A 177 -7.09 4.90 -1.93
C TRP A 177 -6.05 3.79 -1.85
N SER A 178 -6.52 2.54 -1.95
CA SER A 178 -5.63 1.40 -2.04
C SER A 178 -6.26 0.28 -2.86
N VAL A 179 -5.40 -0.46 -3.55
CA VAL A 179 -5.71 -1.71 -4.23
C VAL A 179 -5.05 -2.83 -3.45
N ARG A 180 -5.79 -3.91 -3.24
CA ARG A 180 -5.35 -5.07 -2.46
C ARG A 180 -5.50 -6.33 -3.30
N VAL A 181 -4.47 -7.15 -3.31
CA VAL A 181 -4.47 -8.48 -3.91
C VAL A 181 -4.39 -9.50 -2.78
N LYS A 182 -5.31 -10.46 -2.74
CA LYS A 182 -5.48 -11.37 -1.60
C LYS A 182 -5.22 -12.81 -2.00
N PHE A 183 -4.72 -13.60 -1.05
CA PHE A 183 -4.39 -15.02 -1.23
C PHE A 183 -4.88 -15.79 -0.01
N MET A 184 -5.80 -16.73 -0.22
CA MET A 184 -6.32 -17.56 0.86
C MET A 184 -5.21 -18.47 1.40
N VAL A 185 -4.99 -18.45 2.71
CA VAL A 185 -4.00 -19.31 3.38
C VAL A 185 -4.69 -20.53 3.99
N SER A 186 -5.81 -20.30 4.67
CA SER A 186 -6.57 -21.37 5.32
C SER A 186 -8.03 -20.95 5.48
N GLU A 187 -8.93 -21.92 5.33
CA GLU A 187 -10.35 -21.73 5.48
C GLU A 187 -10.96 -22.97 6.13
N THR A 188 -11.96 -22.75 6.99
CA THR A 188 -12.74 -23.84 7.57
C THR A 188 -13.50 -24.57 6.47
N LYS A 189 -13.26 -25.87 6.29
CA LYS A 189 -14.04 -26.68 5.33
C LYS A 189 -15.32 -27.17 5.99
N ASP A 190 -16.47 -26.84 5.42
CA ASP A 190 -17.75 -27.42 5.81
C ASP A 190 -18.16 -28.47 4.77
N PRO A 191 -18.42 -29.74 5.17
CA PRO A 191 -18.85 -30.78 4.24
C PRO A 191 -20.16 -30.46 3.51
N ASN A 192 -20.99 -29.57 4.06
CA ASN A 192 -22.29 -29.26 3.49
C ASN A 192 -22.26 -28.09 2.49
N MET A 193 -21.37 -27.10 2.69
CA MET A 193 -21.31 -25.90 1.85
C MET A 193 -20.01 -25.12 2.05
N SER A 194 -19.25 -24.93 0.97
CA SER A 194 -18.16 -23.96 0.96
C SER A 194 -18.70 -22.53 1.02
N PRO A 195 -18.05 -21.63 1.77
CA PRO A 195 -18.50 -20.25 1.90
C PRO A 195 -18.36 -19.54 0.57
N TYR A 196 -19.43 -18.88 0.14
CA TYR A 196 -19.44 -18.09 -1.09
C TYR A 196 -18.67 -16.76 -0.93
N ILE A 197 -18.71 -16.20 0.27
CA ILE A 197 -18.03 -14.96 0.63
C ILE A 197 -17.44 -15.09 2.03
N VAL A 198 -16.22 -14.59 2.18
CA VAL A 198 -15.54 -14.46 3.48
C VAL A 198 -15.48 -12.97 3.82
N PRO A 199 -16.04 -12.52 4.97
CA PRO A 199 -15.93 -11.14 5.42
C PRO A 199 -14.47 -10.66 5.45
N GLY A 200 -14.20 -9.51 4.84
CA GLY A 200 -12.85 -8.95 4.72
C GLY A 200 -12.03 -9.49 3.55
N PHE A 201 -12.17 -10.76 3.18
CA PHE A 201 -11.46 -11.36 2.04
C PHE A 201 -12.19 -11.09 0.72
N GLY A 202 -13.48 -11.41 0.64
CA GLY A 202 -14.27 -11.32 -0.60
C GLY A 202 -14.79 -12.68 -1.05
N LYS A 203 -15.12 -12.79 -2.34
CA LYS A 203 -15.62 -14.06 -2.93
C LYS A 203 -14.50 -15.10 -2.97
N THR A 204 -14.83 -16.33 -2.63
CA THR A 204 -13.89 -17.47 -2.58
C THR A 204 -13.69 -18.13 -3.94
N ASN A 205 -14.69 -18.04 -4.83
CA ASN A 205 -14.65 -18.63 -6.18
C ASN A 205 -13.80 -17.84 -7.19
N VAL A 206 -12.90 -16.97 -6.74
CA VAL A 206 -12.01 -16.16 -7.58
C VAL A 206 -10.58 -16.49 -7.21
N ASP A 207 -9.76 -16.88 -8.18
CA ASP A 207 -8.38 -17.34 -7.93
C ASP A 207 -7.51 -16.24 -7.31
N ILE A 208 -7.67 -14.99 -7.76
CA ILE A 208 -6.93 -13.83 -7.27
C ILE A 208 -7.93 -12.71 -6.95
N PRO A 209 -8.52 -12.71 -5.74
CA PRO A 209 -9.45 -11.66 -5.34
C PRO A 209 -8.74 -10.32 -5.22
N MET A 210 -9.27 -9.32 -5.91
CA MET A 210 -8.85 -7.92 -5.82
C MET A 210 -9.90 -7.10 -5.07
N ASP A 211 -9.42 -6.12 -4.30
CA ASP A 211 -10.26 -5.23 -3.52
C ASP A 211 -9.77 -3.79 -3.64
N PHE A 212 -10.69 -2.85 -3.70
CA PHE A 212 -10.40 -1.42 -3.78
C PHE A 212 -11.01 -0.73 -2.56
N SER A 213 -10.19 0.03 -1.86
CA SER A 213 -10.58 0.80 -0.68
C SER A 213 -10.38 2.28 -0.93
N TYR A 214 -11.30 3.10 -0.41
CA TYR A 214 -11.23 4.56 -0.44
C TYR A 214 -11.61 5.09 0.94
N GLY A 215 -10.70 5.76 1.61
CA GLY A 215 -10.87 6.14 3.01
C GLY A 215 -10.45 7.57 3.31
N ILE A 216 -11.01 8.07 4.40
CA ILE A 216 -10.59 9.30 5.07
C ILE A 216 -9.74 8.92 6.28
N TYR A 217 -8.69 9.68 6.56
CA TYR A 217 -7.81 9.46 7.69
C TYR A 217 -7.51 10.77 8.41
N TYR A 218 -7.41 10.70 9.73
CA TYR A 218 -7.00 11.79 10.59
C TYR A 218 -5.73 11.42 11.35
N ARG A 219 -4.72 12.29 11.29
CA ARG A 219 -3.45 12.15 12.02
C ARG A 219 -3.58 12.82 13.38
N ILE A 220 -3.42 12.07 14.45
CA ILE A 220 -3.33 12.60 15.81
C ILE A 220 -1.95 13.25 15.98
N PRO A 221 -1.86 14.56 16.23
CA PRO A 221 -0.58 15.27 16.30
C PRO A 221 0.12 15.06 17.65
N LEU A 222 0.88 13.98 17.80
CA LEU A 222 1.55 13.64 19.07
C LEU A 222 2.99 14.18 19.17
N TRP A 223 3.75 14.18 18.08
CA TRP A 223 5.18 14.52 18.09
C TRP A 223 5.51 15.63 17.09
N ARG A 224 6.53 16.45 17.42
CA ARG A 224 7.08 17.47 16.52
C ARG A 224 8.56 17.18 16.27
N THR A 225 8.95 17.08 15.01
CA THR A 225 10.32 16.76 14.60
C THR A 225 10.84 17.83 13.64
N LYS A 226 12.11 18.20 13.78
CA LYS A 226 12.85 19.10 12.86
C LYS A 226 13.71 18.37 11.82
N LYS A 227 13.81 17.04 11.90
CA LYS A 227 14.72 16.23 11.08
C LYS A 227 13.93 15.36 10.09
N MET A 228 14.37 15.32 8.84
CA MET A 228 13.79 14.43 7.84
C MET A 228 13.98 12.95 8.25
N PRO A 229 12.99 12.08 7.98
CA PRO A 229 13.17 10.64 8.15
C PRO A 229 14.34 10.15 7.31
N LYS A 230 15.28 9.44 7.92
CA LYS A 230 16.38 8.81 7.19
C LYS A 230 15.85 7.57 6.48
N ALA A 231 16.13 7.46 5.17
CA ALA A 231 15.84 6.23 4.44
C ALA A 231 16.56 5.04 5.08
N PRO A 232 15.92 3.86 5.18
CA PRO A 232 16.62 2.66 5.62
C PRO A 232 17.80 2.41 4.67
N LYS A 233 18.99 2.18 5.25
CA LYS A 233 20.15 1.75 4.48
C LYS A 233 19.87 0.32 4.01
N MET A 234 19.58 0.13 2.73
CA MET A 234 19.56 -1.20 2.13
C MET A 234 21.02 -1.62 1.94
N GLU A 235 21.59 -2.22 2.98
CA GLU A 235 22.96 -2.76 2.96
C GLU A 235 22.97 -3.98 2.04
N GLY A 236 23.38 -3.79 0.78
CA GLY A 236 23.48 -4.90 -0.18
C GLY A 236 23.39 -4.54 -1.67
N ALA A 237 22.92 -3.35 -2.04
CA ALA A 237 23.03 -2.91 -3.43
C ALA A 237 24.47 -2.48 -3.72
N LYS A 238 25.33 -3.42 -4.13
CA LYS A 238 26.60 -3.09 -4.76
C LYS A 238 26.30 -2.18 -5.94
N HIS A 239 26.86 -0.97 -5.93
CA HIS A 239 26.93 -0.12 -7.10
C HIS A 239 27.59 -0.94 -8.22
N ILE A 240 26.84 -1.23 -9.28
CA ILE A 240 27.47 -1.52 -10.57
C ILE A 240 27.80 -0.13 -11.12
N ASP A 241 29.06 0.24 -11.01
CA ASP A 241 29.58 1.48 -11.56
C ASP A 241 29.53 1.39 -13.09
N GLU A 242 28.49 1.95 -13.69
CA GLU A 242 28.43 2.22 -15.12
C GLU A 242 29.02 3.62 -15.38
N SER A 243 30.34 3.72 -15.34
CA SER A 243 31.08 4.83 -15.96
C SER A 243 32.55 4.46 -16.15
N ALA A 244 32.83 3.51 -17.04
CA ALA A 244 34.14 3.37 -17.65
C ALA A 244 34.17 4.18 -18.96
N THR A 245 34.34 5.49 -18.84
CA THR A 245 34.81 6.32 -19.95
C THR A 245 36.27 6.67 -19.64
N PRO A 246 37.26 6.18 -20.40
CA PRO A 246 38.64 6.53 -20.14
C PRO A 246 38.90 7.96 -20.61
N ASP A 247 38.95 8.89 -19.66
CA ASP A 247 39.42 10.26 -19.88
C ASP A 247 40.95 10.21 -20.02
N ASN A 248 41.41 10.28 -21.27
CA ASN A 248 42.82 10.34 -21.63
C ASN A 248 43.28 11.80 -21.53
N ASN A 249 43.78 12.23 -20.37
CA ASN A 249 44.56 13.47 -20.24
C ASN A 249 45.28 13.52 -18.88
N ASN A 250 46.53 13.03 -18.83
CA ASN A 250 47.55 13.63 -17.95
C ASN A 250 48.95 13.11 -18.29
N GLN A 251 49.56 13.69 -19.33
CA GLN A 251 51.01 13.85 -19.37
C GLN A 251 51.32 15.29 -18.98
N ASN A 252 51.73 15.51 -17.73
CA ASN A 252 52.82 16.40 -17.34
C ASN A 252 52.76 16.68 -15.84
N ASN A 253 53.78 16.18 -15.14
CA ASN A 253 54.51 16.83 -14.04
C ASN A 253 54.87 15.80 -12.97
N ASN A 254 56.05 15.19 -13.13
CA ASN A 254 56.85 14.75 -12.00
C ASN A 254 58.31 14.55 -12.43
N GLN A 255 59.09 15.62 -12.40
CA GLN A 255 60.53 15.55 -12.15
C GLN A 255 60.94 16.70 -11.24
N GLN A 256 60.83 16.48 -9.94
CA GLN A 256 61.71 17.07 -8.94
C GLN A 256 62.14 15.97 -7.98
N ASN A 257 63.35 15.45 -8.15
CA ASN A 257 64.35 15.49 -7.10
C ASN A 257 65.73 14.98 -7.54
N GLY A 258 66.76 15.73 -7.15
CA GLY A 258 68.09 15.18 -6.89
C GLY A 258 69.22 15.61 -7.82
N SER A 259 69.83 16.76 -7.57
CA SER A 259 71.21 16.83 -7.02
C SER A 259 71.81 18.23 -7.19
N ASN A 260 72.14 18.83 -6.05
CA ASN A 260 73.06 19.96 -5.95
C ASN A 260 74.46 19.50 -6.36
N PHE A 261 75.16 20.26 -7.20
CA PHE A 261 76.59 20.54 -6.98
C PHE A 261 76.99 21.87 -7.66
N ARG A 262 77.68 22.69 -6.86
CA ARG A 262 78.10 24.07 -7.15
C ARG A 262 79.26 24.13 -8.15
N ASN A 263 79.23 25.18 -8.97
CA ASN A 263 80.34 25.72 -9.73
C ASN A 263 81.56 26.03 -8.85
N LEU A 264 82.74 25.60 -9.30
CA LEU A 264 84.01 26.26 -9.03
C LEU A 264 84.74 26.49 -10.37
N ARG A 265 85.43 27.63 -10.39
CA ARG A 265 85.94 28.39 -11.52
C ARG A 265 87.43 28.07 -11.70
N GLY A 266 87.90 28.04 -12.95
CA GLY A 266 89.26 28.49 -13.31
C GLY A 266 90.24 27.46 -13.88
N GLY A 267 90.61 27.67 -15.15
CA GLY A 267 92.00 28.00 -15.54
C GLY A 267 92.99 26.87 -15.88
N GLN A 268 93.44 26.88 -17.15
CA GLN A 268 94.77 26.46 -17.67
C GLN A 268 95.19 24.98 -17.50
N SER A 269 96.09 24.36 -18.26
CA SER A 269 96.79 24.57 -19.55
C SER A 269 97.70 23.34 -19.77
N GLY A 270 97.88 22.87 -21.01
CA GLY A 270 98.97 21.95 -21.43
C GLY A 270 98.86 20.51 -20.89
N GLY A 271 99.38 19.46 -21.53
CA GLY A 271 100.27 19.30 -22.67
C GLY A 271 100.87 17.89 -22.59
N PHE A 272 101.20 17.34 -23.76
CA PHE A 272 101.85 16.05 -24.06
C PHE A 272 100.99 14.78 -23.98
#